data_AF-A0A1Q4YKI8-F1
#
_entry.id   AF-A0A1Q4YKI8-F1
#
_cell.length_a   1.000
_cell.length_b   1.000
_cell.length_c   1.000
_cell.angle_alpha   90.00
_cell.angle_beta   90.00
_cell.angle_gamma   90.00
#
_symmetry.space_group_name_H-M   'P 1'
#
loop_
_entity.id
_entity.type
_entity.pdbx_description
1 polymer ?
#
loop_
_entity_poly.entity_id
_entity_poly.type
_entity_poly.pdbx_seq_one_letter_code
_entity_poly.pdbx_strand_id
1 'polypeptide(L)'
;MTAKLIPAHIAAAITQEAAKRQSNPLREARVLGILVAAGYSAREIAGLGGTSWDRVDLCLALLDLVDAGKGAVREGLLPVDLAGCFARLSEANQQLMLNRWLRGDFQSARHAERYALSVAVDEQPQVSF
;
A
#
# COMPACT_ATOMS: atom_id res chain seq x y z
N MET A 1 13.97 -8.92 -18.39
CA MET A 1 12.50 -9.02 -18.18
C MET A 1 12.26 -10.25 -17.31
N THR A 2 11.71 -10.08 -16.11
CA THR A 2 11.36 -11.22 -15.25
C THR A 2 10.24 -12.01 -15.92
N ALA A 3 10.40 -13.33 -16.06
CA ALA A 3 9.37 -14.18 -16.66
C ALA A 3 8.11 -14.14 -15.79
N LYS A 4 6.95 -13.92 -16.40
CA LYS A 4 5.67 -13.94 -15.70
C LYS A 4 5.28 -15.39 -15.39
N LEU A 5 4.98 -15.68 -14.14
CA LEU A 5 4.61 -17.04 -13.70
C LEU A 5 3.13 -17.38 -13.98
N ILE A 6 2.31 -16.36 -14.17
CA ILE A 6 0.87 -16.49 -14.42
C ILE A 6 0.56 -15.96 -15.83
N PRO A 7 -0.22 -16.67 -16.66
CA PRO A 7 -0.67 -16.17 -17.96
C PRO A 7 -1.56 -14.93 -17.85
N ALA A 8 -1.52 -14.04 -18.84
CA ALA A 8 -2.24 -12.76 -18.81
C ALA A 8 -3.77 -12.89 -18.59
N HIS A 9 -4.42 -13.92 -19.15
CA HIS A 9 -5.86 -14.14 -18.96
C HIS A 9 -6.21 -14.55 -17.51
N ILE A 10 -5.35 -15.34 -16.86
CA ILE A 10 -5.49 -15.66 -15.43
C ILE A 10 -5.20 -14.42 -14.59
N ALA A 11 -4.20 -13.63 -14.96
CA ALA A 11 -3.89 -12.38 -14.27
C ALA A 11 -5.09 -11.41 -14.30
N ALA A 12 -5.76 -11.27 -15.45
CA ALA A 12 -7.00 -10.50 -15.56
C ALA A 12 -8.15 -11.06 -14.71
N ALA A 13 -8.29 -12.38 -14.59
CA ALA A 13 -9.29 -12.97 -13.70
C ALA A 13 -8.99 -12.65 -12.21
N ILE A 14 -7.70 -12.65 -11.83
CA ILE A 14 -7.27 -12.28 -10.48
C ILE A 14 -7.56 -10.80 -10.19
N THR A 15 -7.32 -9.89 -11.14
CA THR A 15 -7.65 -8.46 -10.96
C THR A 15 -9.16 -8.24 -10.80
N GLN A 16 -9.99 -8.96 -11.56
CA GLN A 16 -11.45 -8.92 -11.41
C GLN A 16 -11.90 -9.46 -10.05
N GLU A 17 -11.29 -10.53 -9.54
CA GLU A 17 -11.59 -11.04 -8.20
C GLU A 17 -11.14 -10.06 -7.10
N ALA A 18 -9.99 -9.41 -7.27
CA ALA A 18 -9.52 -8.36 -6.36
C ALA A 18 -10.50 -7.19 -6.29
N ALA A 19 -11.05 -6.75 -7.42
CA ALA A 19 -12.01 -5.64 -7.47
C ALA A 19 -13.28 -5.91 -6.65
N LYS A 20 -13.75 -7.17 -6.56
CA LYS A 20 -14.88 -7.55 -5.69
C LYS A 20 -14.57 -7.40 -4.20
N ARG A 21 -13.30 -7.26 -3.83
CA ARG A 21 -12.80 -7.09 -2.46
C ARG A 21 -12.52 -5.63 -2.10
N GLN A 22 -12.89 -4.66 -2.93
CA GLN A 22 -12.55 -3.25 -2.70
C GLN A 22 -13.00 -2.71 -1.33
N SER A 23 -14.07 -3.27 -0.75
CA SER A 23 -14.52 -2.95 0.62
C SER A 23 -13.62 -3.49 1.73
N ASN A 24 -12.63 -4.34 1.41
CA ASN A 24 -11.63 -4.88 2.30
C ASN A 24 -10.22 -4.71 1.69
N PRO A 25 -9.59 -3.54 1.89
CA PRO A 25 -8.33 -3.16 1.24
C PRO A 25 -7.18 -4.14 1.50
N LEU A 26 -7.06 -4.67 2.72
CA LEU A 26 -6.01 -5.65 3.05
C LEU A 26 -6.21 -6.97 2.31
N ARG A 27 -7.46 -7.38 2.09
CA ARG A 27 -7.76 -8.58 1.33
C ARG A 27 -7.55 -8.35 -0.15
N GLU A 28 -7.94 -7.20 -0.68
CA GLU A 28 -7.63 -6.79 -2.05
C GLU A 28 -6.10 -6.81 -2.29
N ALA A 29 -5.33 -6.17 -1.41
CA ALA A 29 -3.87 -6.13 -1.48
C ALA A 29 -3.25 -7.53 -1.52
N ARG A 30 -3.75 -8.46 -0.69
CA ARG A 30 -3.28 -9.85 -0.70
C ARG A 30 -3.56 -10.57 -2.02
N VAL A 31 -4.72 -10.33 -2.64
CA VAL A 31 -5.05 -10.93 -3.94
C VAL A 31 -4.16 -10.36 -5.04
N LEU A 32 -3.96 -9.04 -5.06
CA LEU A 32 -3.08 -8.38 -6.03
C LEU A 32 -1.59 -8.74 -5.82
N GLY A 33 -1.18 -9.00 -4.58
CA GLY A 33 0.16 -9.46 -4.23
C GLY A 33 0.56 -10.78 -4.89
N ILE A 34 -0.42 -11.63 -5.24
CA ILE A 34 -0.18 -12.85 -6.04
C ILE A 34 0.40 -12.49 -7.41
N LEU A 35 -0.09 -11.42 -8.03
CA LEU A 35 0.39 -10.97 -9.34
C LEU A 35 1.78 -10.36 -9.23
N VAL A 36 2.07 -9.61 -8.16
CA VAL A 36 3.42 -9.09 -7.89
C VAL A 36 4.42 -10.23 -7.72
N ALA A 37 4.08 -11.26 -6.92
CA ALA A 37 4.90 -12.46 -6.77
C ALA A 37 5.07 -13.22 -8.09
N ALA A 38 4.09 -13.16 -9.00
CA ALA A 38 4.17 -13.70 -10.35
C ALA A 38 4.94 -12.80 -11.34
N GLY A 39 5.52 -11.70 -10.87
CA GLY A 39 6.38 -10.80 -11.64
C GLY A 39 5.65 -9.62 -12.30
N TYR A 40 4.37 -9.38 -12.01
CA TYR A 40 3.62 -8.23 -12.53
C TYR A 40 3.91 -6.94 -11.73
N SER A 41 4.10 -5.85 -12.45
CA SER A 41 4.18 -4.50 -11.89
C SER A 41 2.79 -3.93 -11.60
N ALA A 42 2.71 -2.94 -10.70
CA ALA A 42 1.47 -2.22 -10.41
C ALA A 42 0.82 -1.61 -11.67
N ARG A 43 1.62 -1.12 -12.62
CA ARG A 43 1.14 -0.57 -13.90
C ARG A 43 0.47 -1.63 -14.79
N GLU A 44 1.07 -2.81 -14.90
CA GLU A 44 0.48 -3.90 -15.67
C GLU A 44 -0.81 -4.41 -15.01
N ILE A 45 -0.81 -4.55 -13.68
CA ILE A 45 -2.00 -4.94 -12.90
C ILE A 45 -3.13 -3.92 -13.12
N ALA A 46 -2.82 -2.63 -13.08
CA ALA A 46 -3.78 -1.56 -13.31
C ALA A 46 -4.38 -1.62 -14.73
N GLY A 47 -3.54 -1.89 -15.74
CA GLY A 47 -3.98 -2.09 -17.12
C GLY A 47 -4.91 -3.30 -17.29
N LEU A 48 -4.64 -4.41 -16.59
CA LEU A 48 -5.50 -5.60 -16.60
C LEU A 48 -6.85 -5.36 -15.88
N GLY A 49 -6.87 -4.52 -14.86
CA GLY A 49 -8.06 -4.24 -14.05
C GLY A 49 -8.86 -3.02 -14.48
N GLY A 50 -8.39 -2.22 -15.45
CA GLY A 50 -9.05 -0.99 -15.87
C GLY A 50 -9.09 0.08 -14.77
N THR A 51 -8.03 0.18 -13.96
CA THR A 51 -7.93 1.14 -12.83
C THR A 51 -6.65 1.97 -12.91
N SER A 52 -6.46 2.93 -12.00
CA SER A 52 -5.23 3.73 -11.95
C SER A 52 -4.10 2.96 -11.29
N TRP A 53 -2.88 3.15 -11.79
CA TRP A 53 -1.69 2.53 -11.23
C TRP A 53 -1.41 3.03 -9.80
N ASP A 54 -1.67 4.31 -9.51
CA ASP A 54 -1.51 4.90 -8.19
C ASP A 54 -2.35 4.19 -7.11
N ARG A 55 -3.60 3.84 -7.46
CA ARG A 55 -4.50 3.09 -6.57
C ARG A 55 -3.97 1.69 -6.29
N VAL A 56 -3.50 1.00 -7.33
CA VAL A 56 -2.92 -0.35 -7.21
C VAL A 56 -1.66 -0.30 -6.35
N ASP A 57 -0.80 0.69 -6.57
CA ASP A 57 0.44 0.88 -5.80
C ASP A 57 0.16 1.15 -4.31
N LEU A 58 -0.77 2.06 -4.01
CA LEU A 58 -1.21 2.32 -2.63
C LEU A 58 -1.80 1.08 -1.95
N CYS A 59 -2.61 0.31 -2.69
CA CYS A 59 -3.18 -0.94 -2.17
C CYS A 59 -2.09 -1.99 -1.90
N LEU A 60 -1.16 -2.18 -2.82
CA LEU A 60 -0.04 -3.12 -2.68
C LEU A 60 0.89 -2.73 -1.52
N ALA A 61 1.11 -1.44 -1.29
CA ALA A 61 1.90 -0.97 -0.15
C ALA A 61 1.37 -1.49 1.19
N LEU A 62 0.05 -1.71 1.33
CA LEU A 62 -0.54 -2.26 2.56
C LEU A 62 -0.01 -3.65 2.95
N LEU A 63 0.62 -4.38 2.02
CA LEU A 63 1.28 -5.66 2.31
C LEU A 63 2.45 -5.47 3.29
N ASP A 64 3.15 -4.34 3.18
CA ASP A 64 4.34 -3.99 3.97
C ASP A 64 4.00 -3.23 5.26
N LEU A 65 2.71 -2.95 5.49
CA LEU A 65 2.24 -2.31 6.72
C LEU A 65 2.42 -3.25 7.93
N VAL A 66 2.94 -2.72 9.05
CA VAL A 66 3.03 -3.44 10.32
C VAL A 66 1.68 -3.98 10.80
N ASP A 67 1.69 -5.09 11.54
CA ASP A 67 0.46 -5.78 11.96
C ASP A 67 -0.48 -4.89 12.79
N ALA A 68 0.08 -4.02 13.64
CA ALA A 68 -0.70 -3.03 14.37
C ALA A 68 -1.43 -2.05 13.43
N GLY A 69 -0.76 -1.61 12.36
CA GLY A 69 -1.36 -0.75 11.33
C GLY A 69 -2.44 -1.47 10.55
N LYS A 70 -2.20 -2.74 10.19
CA LYS A 70 -3.23 -3.60 9.56
C LYS A 70 -4.44 -3.78 10.49
N GLY A 71 -4.23 -3.90 11.81
CA GLY A 71 -5.30 -3.90 12.81
C GLY A 71 -6.12 -2.61 12.78
N ALA A 72 -5.45 -1.46 12.86
CA ALA A 72 -6.10 -0.15 12.83
C ALA A 72 -6.91 0.10 11.55
N VAL A 73 -6.44 -0.38 10.39
CA VAL A 73 -7.21 -0.32 9.13
C VAL A 73 -8.49 -1.14 9.21
N ARG A 74 -8.43 -2.36 9.78
CA ARG A 74 -9.62 -3.24 9.92
C ARG A 74 -10.68 -2.63 10.83
N GLU A 75 -10.25 -1.93 11.87
CA GLU A 75 -11.12 -1.27 12.85
C GLU A 75 -11.62 0.10 12.35
N GLY A 76 -11.18 0.56 11.18
CA GLY A 76 -11.53 1.89 10.64
C GLY A 76 -10.87 3.05 11.37
N LEU A 77 -9.87 2.78 12.22
CA LEU A 77 -9.12 3.79 12.97
C LEU A 77 -8.02 4.45 12.13
N LEU A 78 -7.56 3.80 11.07
CA LEU A 78 -6.56 4.32 10.14
C LEU A 78 -7.13 4.35 8.71
N PRO A 79 -7.29 5.54 8.10
CA PRO A 79 -7.71 5.66 6.70
C PRO A 79 -6.74 4.94 5.76
N VAL A 80 -7.28 4.32 4.72
CA VAL A 80 -6.53 3.46 3.79
C VAL A 80 -5.41 4.22 3.08
N ASP A 81 -5.69 5.43 2.59
CA ASP A 81 -4.71 6.24 1.87
C ASP A 81 -3.52 6.59 2.79
N LEU A 82 -3.81 6.95 4.04
CA LEU A 82 -2.79 7.24 5.06
C LEU A 82 -2.00 5.97 5.43
N ALA A 83 -2.67 4.82 5.54
CA ALA A 83 -2.02 3.53 5.76
C ALA A 83 -1.05 3.18 4.63
N GLY A 84 -1.41 3.44 3.38
CA GLY A 84 -0.54 3.27 2.22
C GLY A 84 0.70 4.18 2.28
N CYS A 85 0.55 5.41 2.76
CA CYS A 85 1.71 6.28 3.01
C CYS A 85 2.62 5.73 4.11
N PHE A 86 2.06 5.27 5.23
CA PHE A 86 2.86 4.73 6.33
C PHE A 86 3.60 3.46 5.90
N ALA A 87 2.95 2.55 5.17
CA ALA A 87 3.54 1.28 4.79
C ALA A 87 4.81 1.38 3.94
N ARG A 88 5.07 2.55 3.33
CA ARG A 88 6.30 2.84 2.57
C ARG A 88 7.50 3.24 3.44
N LEU A 89 7.28 3.44 4.75
CA LEU A 89 8.32 3.78 5.72
C LEU A 89 8.98 2.52 6.28
N SER A 90 10.16 2.68 6.90
CA SER A 90 10.73 1.64 7.74
C SER A 90 9.78 1.24 8.87
N GLU A 91 9.86 -0.01 9.33
CA GLU A 91 9.00 -0.52 10.41
C GLU A 91 9.00 0.38 11.67
N ALA A 92 10.17 0.92 12.06
CA ALA A 92 10.28 1.82 13.21
C ALA A 92 9.45 3.11 13.00
N ASN A 93 9.54 3.70 11.80
CA ASN A 93 8.80 4.90 11.47
C ASN A 93 7.32 4.64 11.20
N GLN A 94 6.95 3.45 10.71
CA GLN A 94 5.56 3.00 10.68
C GLN A 94 4.94 3.01 12.08
N GLN A 95 5.63 2.40 13.06
CA GLN A 95 5.17 2.36 14.45
C GLN A 95 5.10 3.76 15.06
N LEU A 96 6.09 4.62 14.80
CA LEU A 96 6.08 6.01 15.25
C LEU A 96 4.86 6.77 14.71
N MET A 97 4.65 6.71 13.40
CA MET A 97 3.55 7.40 12.72
C MET A 97 2.19 6.90 13.18
N LEU A 98 2.02 5.58 13.31
CA LEU A 98 0.80 4.97 13.82
C LEU A 98 0.49 5.44 15.24
N ASN A 99 1.48 5.42 16.14
CA ASN A 99 1.28 5.86 17.52
C ASN A 99 0.88 7.34 17.61
N ARG A 100 1.52 8.21 16.82
CA ARG A 100 1.16 9.64 16.74
C ARG A 100 -0.25 9.86 16.21
N TRP A 101 -0.63 9.09 15.18
CA TRP A 101 -1.99 9.13 14.62
C TRP A 101 -3.04 8.74 15.65
N LEU A 102 -2.87 7.60 16.31
CA LEU A 102 -3.83 7.10 17.30
C LEU A 102 -3.95 7.99 18.54
N ARG A 103 -2.92 8.78 18.86
CA ARG A 103 -2.95 9.80 19.94
C ARG A 103 -3.62 11.11 19.52
N GLY A 104 -3.87 11.32 18.23
CA GLY A 104 -4.40 12.58 17.71
C GLY A 104 -3.36 13.69 17.58
N ASP A 105 -2.07 13.35 17.46
CA ASP A 105 -0.97 14.33 17.34
C ASP A 105 -0.99 15.08 16.00
N PHE A 106 -1.83 14.65 15.05
CA PHE A 106 -1.98 15.29 13.75
C PHE A 106 -3.30 16.07 13.65
N GLN A 107 -3.20 17.33 13.23
CA GLN A 107 -4.35 18.19 12.92
C GLN A 107 -5.33 17.62 11.88
N SER A 108 -4.87 16.76 10.97
CA SER A 108 -5.68 16.11 9.93
C SER A 108 -4.95 14.95 9.27
N ALA A 109 -5.65 14.11 8.50
CA ALA A 109 -5.04 13.07 7.66
C ALA A 109 -3.99 13.66 6.70
N ARG A 110 -4.30 14.79 6.05
CA ARG A 110 -3.36 15.49 5.15
C ARG A 110 -2.10 15.98 5.86
N HIS A 111 -2.20 16.37 7.13
CA HIS A 111 -1.02 16.72 7.93
C HIS A 111 -0.16 15.48 8.20
N ALA A 112 -0.79 14.35 8.56
CA ALA A 112 -0.09 13.08 8.76
C ALA A 112 0.58 12.57 7.46
N GLU A 113 -0.08 12.69 6.31
CA GLU A 113 0.50 12.35 4.99
C GLU A 113 1.75 13.17 4.69
N ARG A 114 1.68 14.50 4.86
CA ARG A 114 2.83 15.39 4.63
C ARG A 114 4.01 15.05 5.53
N TYR A 115 3.72 14.69 6.79
CA TYR A 115 4.75 14.29 7.74
C TYR A 115 5.34 12.91 7.38
N ALA A 116 4.51 11.95 6.96
CA ALA A 116 5.00 10.67 6.45
C ALA A 116 5.94 10.87 5.26
N LEU A 117 5.57 11.77 4.33
CA LEU A 117 6.42 12.10 3.17
C LEU A 117 7.76 12.71 3.58
N SER A 118 7.80 13.60 4.59
CA SER A 118 9.09 14.13 5.07
C SER A 118 9.95 13.05 5.71
N VAL A 119 9.35 12.16 6.51
CA VAL A 119 10.07 11.02 7.10
C VAL A 119 10.61 10.09 6.01
N ALA A 120 9.83 9.81 4.97
CA ALA A 120 10.28 8.99 3.84
C ALA A 120 11.47 9.60 3.10
N VAL A 121 11.53 10.93 2.98
CA VAL A 121 12.67 11.64 2.38
C VAL A 121 13.91 11.50 3.27
N ASP A 122 13.75 11.60 4.59
CA ASP A 122 14.86 11.47 5.55
C ASP A 122 15.39 10.02 5.65
N GLU A 123 14.55 9.01 5.40
CA GLU A 123 14.95 7.60 5.36
C GLU A 123 15.77 7.24 4.12
N GLN A 124 15.61 7.98 3.02
CA GLN A 124 16.42 7.74 1.83
C GLN A 124 17.87 8.16 2.13
N PRO A 125 18.87 7.31 1.85
CA PRO A 125 20.25 7.71 2.02
C PRO A 125 20.48 8.97 1.20
N GLN A 126 20.87 10.07 1.85
CA GLN A 126 21.23 11.30 1.18
C GLN A 126 22.33 10.96 0.18
N VAL A 127 21.98 10.93 -1.11
CA VAL A 127 22.96 10.82 -2.19
C VAL A 127 23.70 12.15 -2.19
N SER A 128 24.79 12.20 -1.41
CA SER A 128 25.76 13.27 -1.49
C SER A 128 26.44 13.15 -2.85
N PHE A 129 26.21 14.13 -3.72
CA PHE A 129 26.91 14.27 -5.01
C PHE A 129 28.34 14.75 -4.78
#